data_AF-A0A3D3RCA2-F1
#
_entry.id   AF-A0A3D3RCA2-F1
#
_cell.length_a   1.000
_cell.length_b   1.000
_cell.length_c   1.000
_cell.angle_alpha   90.00
_cell.angle_beta   90.00
_cell.angle_gamma   90.00
#
_symmetry.space_group_name_H-M   'P 1'
#
loop_
_entity.id
_entity.type
_entity.pdbx_description
1 polymer ?
#
loop_
_entity_poly.entity_id
_entity_poly.type
_entity_poly.pdbx_seq_one_letter_code
_entity_poly.pdbx_strand_id
1 'polypeptide(L)'
;MGIGTVALAWLLQQDQLLARPKNIPIKQPHFDLTPKAAQFAPQAKAMISLFQHGGPAHMDLTDPKPELTKYSGTDFKGDIQYSFVQQASKKLLGSPWKFQKHGECGTELSELLPHLAEIVDDICVVRSMHTGANGHEVSIRYFHGGIPGVLGRPNLGSWLVYGLGSESQNLPAYMVLTDPGGLPVDGVTNWSNGFMPSLFQGTVLRPREPRILNLDAPA
;
A
#
# COMPACT_ATOMS: atom_id res chain seq x y z
N MET A 1 -6.62 -41.11 -24.22
CA MET A 1 -5.99 -39.92 -23.63
C MET A 1 -6.91 -38.74 -23.89
N GLY A 2 -7.59 -38.24 -22.86
CA GLY A 2 -8.53 -37.12 -22.97
C GLY A 2 -7.90 -35.82 -22.47
N ILE A 3 -8.52 -34.68 -22.78
CA ILE A 3 -8.06 -33.38 -22.27
C ILE A 3 -8.00 -33.35 -20.74
N GLY A 4 -8.88 -34.10 -20.05
CA GLY A 4 -8.86 -34.24 -18.59
C GLY A 4 -7.60 -34.88 -18.03
N THR A 5 -7.02 -35.88 -18.70
CA THR A 5 -5.76 -36.50 -18.25
C THR A 5 -4.56 -35.57 -18.41
N VAL A 6 -4.57 -34.70 -19.42
CA VAL A 6 -3.55 -33.67 -19.62
C VAL A 6 -3.69 -32.56 -18.59
N ALA A 7 -4.93 -32.09 -18.35
CA ALA A 7 -5.22 -31.08 -17.33
C ALA A 7 -4.83 -31.56 -15.93
N LEU A 8 -5.15 -32.82 -15.57
CA LEU A 8 -4.75 -33.39 -14.28
C LEU A 8 -3.23 -33.51 -14.15
N ALA A 9 -2.52 -34.01 -15.17
CA ALA A 9 -1.07 -34.09 -15.14
C ALA A 9 -0.42 -32.70 -14.97
N TRP A 10 -0.98 -31.68 -15.63
CA TRP A 10 -0.54 -30.30 -15.50
C TRP A 10 -0.81 -29.72 -14.10
N LEU A 11 -1.99 -29.97 -13.52
CA LEU A 11 -2.31 -29.56 -12.14
C LEU A 11 -1.39 -30.24 -11.12
N LEU A 12 -1.17 -31.57 -11.24
CA LEU A 12 -0.25 -32.31 -10.36
C LEU A 12 1.19 -31.80 -10.47
N GLN A 13 1.60 -31.39 -11.67
CA GLN A 13 2.90 -30.77 -11.89
C GLN A 13 2.98 -29.37 -11.24
N GLN A 14 1.93 -28.56 -11.34
CA GLN A 14 1.84 -27.25 -10.71
C GLN A 14 1.89 -27.33 -9.18
N ASP A 15 1.13 -28.27 -8.60
CA ASP A 15 1.07 -28.48 -7.14
C ASP A 15 2.29 -29.21 -6.57
N GLN A 16 3.31 -29.50 -7.41
CA GLN A 16 4.51 -30.25 -7.05
C GLN A 16 4.23 -31.64 -6.45
N LEU A 17 3.13 -32.28 -6.85
CA LEU A 17 2.74 -33.62 -6.38
C LEU A 17 3.41 -34.75 -7.17
N LEU A 18 4.21 -34.42 -8.19
CA LEU A 18 5.03 -35.37 -8.95
C LEU A 18 6.40 -35.57 -8.29
N ALA A 19 6.92 -36.80 -8.34
CA ALA A 19 8.22 -37.13 -7.76
C ALA A 19 9.38 -36.33 -8.38
N ARG A 20 10.30 -35.83 -7.54
CA ARG A 20 11.48 -35.07 -7.97
C ARG A 20 12.60 -36.02 -8.45
N PRO A 21 13.14 -35.86 -9.67
CA PRO A 21 14.27 -36.67 -10.16
C PRO A 21 15.59 -36.32 -9.45
N LYS A 22 16.50 -37.30 -9.32
CA LYS A 22 17.70 -37.26 -8.46
C LYS A 22 18.80 -36.25 -8.87
N ASN A 23 18.83 -35.77 -10.11
CA ASN A 23 19.95 -34.97 -10.64
C ASN A 23 19.45 -33.63 -11.23
N ILE A 24 19.33 -32.59 -10.41
CA ILE A 24 18.97 -31.25 -10.88
C ILE A 24 20.17 -30.30 -10.66
N PRO A 25 20.78 -29.75 -11.73
CA PRO A 25 21.84 -28.74 -11.59
C PRO A 25 21.31 -27.47 -10.91
N ILE A 26 22.21 -26.68 -10.31
CA ILE A 26 21.86 -25.43 -9.61
C ILE A 26 21.07 -24.53 -10.57
N LYS A 27 19.75 -24.47 -10.35
CA LYS A 27 18.83 -23.70 -11.18
C LYS A 27 19.09 -22.21 -10.97
N GLN A 28 19.06 -21.46 -12.06
CA GLN A 28 18.81 -20.02 -11.93
C GLN A 28 17.53 -19.79 -11.12
N PRO A 29 17.47 -18.74 -10.30
CA PRO A 29 16.27 -18.45 -9.53
C PRO A 29 15.06 -18.35 -10.46
N HIS A 30 14.15 -19.30 -10.33
CA HIS A 30 12.87 -19.28 -11.00
C HIS A 30 11.91 -18.46 -10.14
N PHE A 31 11.29 -17.44 -10.73
CA PHE A 31 10.26 -16.66 -10.07
C PHE A 31 8.91 -17.08 -10.61
N ASP A 32 7.99 -17.41 -9.71
CA ASP A 32 6.60 -17.71 -10.02
C ASP A 32 5.68 -17.04 -8.99
N LEU A 33 4.39 -17.08 -9.29
CA LEU A 33 3.32 -16.62 -8.43
C LEU A 33 2.65 -17.77 -7.68
N THR A 34 3.25 -18.97 -7.61
CA THR A 34 2.63 -20.07 -6.87
C THR A 34 2.49 -19.67 -5.40
N PRO A 35 1.34 -19.93 -4.75
CA PRO A 35 1.15 -19.62 -3.34
C PRO A 35 2.27 -20.22 -2.47
N LYS A 36 2.85 -19.40 -1.60
CA LYS A 36 3.96 -19.78 -0.74
C LYS A 36 3.46 -19.97 0.69
N ALA A 37 4.01 -20.98 1.37
CA ALA A 37 3.72 -21.21 2.77
C ALA A 37 4.22 -20.01 3.61
N ALA A 38 3.29 -19.32 4.25
CA ALA A 38 3.62 -18.26 5.20
C ALA A 38 4.28 -18.85 6.45
N GLN A 39 5.11 -18.05 7.13
CA GLN A 39 5.76 -18.45 8.38
C GLN A 39 4.75 -18.71 9.52
N PHE A 40 3.58 -18.07 9.45
CA PHE A 40 2.47 -18.20 10.39
C PHE A 40 1.18 -18.50 9.62
N ALA A 41 0.20 -19.09 10.31
CA ALA A 41 -1.13 -19.28 9.75
C ALA A 41 -1.74 -17.91 9.37
N PRO A 42 -2.15 -17.69 8.11
CA PRO A 42 -2.68 -16.41 7.68
C PRO A 42 -4.03 -16.13 8.35
N GLN A 43 -4.19 -14.91 8.86
CA GLN A 43 -5.46 -14.42 9.43
C GLN A 43 -6.27 -13.58 8.43
N ALA A 44 -5.65 -13.12 7.35
CA ALA A 44 -6.27 -12.36 6.28
C ALA A 44 -6.05 -13.05 4.93
N LYS A 45 -7.03 -12.90 4.02
CA LYS A 45 -6.96 -13.45 2.66
C LYS A 45 -6.49 -12.43 1.62
N ALA A 46 -6.71 -11.14 1.89
CA ALA A 46 -6.36 -10.05 1.00
C ALA A 46 -5.93 -8.81 1.79
N MET A 47 -5.10 -7.97 1.18
CA MET A 47 -4.76 -6.63 1.66
C MET A 47 -5.34 -5.60 0.70
N ILE A 48 -6.16 -4.69 1.21
CA ILE A 48 -6.60 -3.50 0.48
C ILE A 48 -5.85 -2.31 1.07
N SER A 49 -5.02 -1.67 0.25
CA SER A 49 -4.25 -0.49 0.66
C SER A 49 -4.85 0.76 0.02
N LEU A 50 -5.32 1.68 0.86
CA LEU A 50 -5.85 2.97 0.41
C LEU A 50 -4.81 4.05 0.73
N PHE A 51 -4.06 4.48 -0.29
CA PHE A 51 -3.11 5.58 -0.17
C PHE A 51 -3.71 6.88 -0.71
N GLN A 52 -4.10 7.78 0.19
CA GLN A 52 -4.77 9.03 -0.15
C GLN A 52 -3.74 10.15 -0.34
N HIS A 53 -3.10 10.17 -1.50
CA HIS A 53 -2.19 11.26 -1.89
C HIS A 53 -2.91 12.62 -1.88
N GLY A 54 -2.37 13.58 -1.15
CA GLY A 54 -2.99 14.91 -0.99
C GLY A 54 -4.26 14.89 -0.12
N GLY A 55 -4.49 13.80 0.61
CA GLY A 55 -5.61 13.67 1.53
C GLY A 55 -5.55 14.63 2.73
N PRO A 56 -6.64 14.69 3.51
CA PRO A 56 -6.73 15.50 4.72
C PRO A 56 -5.62 15.19 5.73
N ALA A 57 -5.25 16.20 6.53
CA ALA A 57 -4.21 16.06 7.53
C ALA A 57 -4.65 15.09 8.65
N HIS A 58 -3.75 14.19 9.06
CA HIS A 58 -4.00 13.23 10.16
C HIS A 58 -4.41 13.92 11.47
N MET A 59 -3.84 15.09 11.76
CA MET A 59 -4.17 15.92 12.92
C MET A 59 -5.59 16.49 12.92
N ASP A 60 -6.26 16.50 11.77
CA ASP A 60 -7.67 16.88 11.61
C ASP A 60 -8.62 15.67 11.61
N LEU A 61 -8.07 14.45 11.62
CA LEU A 61 -8.81 13.21 11.42
C LEU A 61 -8.69 12.25 12.60
N THR A 62 -7.49 11.70 12.81
CA THR A 62 -7.27 10.53 13.66
C THR A 62 -6.22 10.77 14.73
N ASP A 63 -5.62 11.95 14.83
CA ASP A 63 -4.49 12.23 15.72
C ASP A 63 -4.55 13.66 16.30
N PRO A 64 -5.49 13.95 17.22
CA PRO A 64 -5.62 15.27 17.80
C PRO A 64 -4.31 15.72 18.46
N LYS A 65 -3.93 16.98 18.23
CA LYS A 65 -2.71 17.60 18.76
C LYS A 65 -3.06 18.73 19.75
N PRO A 66 -3.35 18.43 21.04
CA PRO A 66 -3.78 19.45 22.01
C PRO A 66 -2.81 20.62 22.16
N GLU A 67 -1.50 20.39 22.09
CA GLU A 67 -0.50 21.46 22.15
C GLU A 67 -0.58 22.38 20.92
N LEU A 68 -0.76 21.81 19.72
CA LEU A 68 -0.92 22.60 18.50
C LEU A 68 -2.18 23.45 18.57
N THR A 69 -3.29 22.91 19.10
CA THR A 69 -4.52 23.65 19.34
C THR A 69 -4.31 24.79 20.35
N LYS A 70 -3.60 24.53 21.46
CA LYS A 70 -3.28 25.54 22.48
C LYS A 70 -2.49 26.72 21.92
N TYR A 71 -1.56 26.47 21.01
CA TYR A 71 -0.71 27.50 20.40
C TYR A 71 -1.22 28.02 19.06
N SER A 72 -2.44 27.63 18.64
CA SER A 72 -3.04 28.06 17.39
C SER A 72 -3.07 29.58 17.27
N GLY A 73 -2.66 30.09 16.11
CA GLY A 73 -2.57 31.52 15.82
C GLY A 73 -1.29 32.21 16.30
N THR A 74 -0.45 31.53 17.09
CA THR A 74 0.87 32.04 17.49
C THR A 74 1.97 31.59 16.53
N ASP A 75 3.12 32.27 16.55
CA ASP A 75 4.29 31.85 15.79
C ASP A 75 5.09 30.76 16.53
N PHE A 76 5.48 29.72 15.81
CA PHE A 76 6.41 28.72 16.29
C PHE A 76 7.78 29.33 16.56
N LYS A 77 8.29 29.14 17.78
CA LYS A 77 9.53 29.78 18.25
C LYS A 77 10.81 29.07 17.82
N GLY A 78 10.71 27.85 17.31
CA GLY A 78 11.85 27.08 16.83
C GLY A 78 12.21 27.37 15.37
N ASP A 79 13.19 26.62 14.90
CA ASP A 79 13.58 26.60 13.50
C ASP A 79 12.69 25.64 12.71
N ILE A 80 12.30 26.08 11.52
CA ILE A 80 11.49 25.30 10.58
C ILE A 80 12.23 25.25 9.26
N GLN A 81 12.35 24.04 8.70
CA GLN A 81 12.75 23.89 7.31
C GLN A 81 11.51 23.99 6.42
N TYR A 82 11.57 24.90 5.45
CA TYR A 82 10.48 25.09 4.49
C TYR A 82 10.80 24.35 3.19
N SER A 83 9.85 23.57 2.70
CA SER A 83 9.92 23.00 1.35
C SER A 83 9.62 24.07 0.28
N PHE A 84 8.81 25.09 0.62
CA PHE A 84 8.40 26.15 -0.30
C PHE A 84 8.51 27.53 0.37
N VAL A 85 9.62 28.23 0.13
CA VAL A 85 9.97 29.48 0.84
C VAL A 85 8.97 30.61 0.56
N GLN A 86 8.35 30.65 -0.63
CA GLN A 86 7.45 31.73 -1.02
C GLN A 86 6.11 31.73 -0.25
N GLN A 87 5.73 30.60 0.35
CA GLN A 87 4.51 30.45 1.17
C GLN A 87 4.84 30.03 2.60
N ALA A 88 6.08 30.27 3.03
CA ALA A 88 6.55 29.92 4.36
C ALA A 88 5.81 30.72 5.44
N SER A 89 5.26 30.02 6.42
CA SER A 89 4.64 30.62 7.61
C SER A 89 5.10 29.86 8.85
N LYS A 90 5.46 30.60 9.91
CA LYS A 90 5.67 30.03 11.25
C LYS A 90 4.39 29.96 12.07
N LYS A 91 3.28 30.49 11.55
CA LYS A 91 2.02 30.55 12.28
C LYS A 91 1.46 29.15 12.45
N LEU A 92 1.28 28.74 13.70
CA LEU A 92 0.70 27.46 14.04
C LEU A 92 -0.81 27.49 13.77
N LEU A 93 -1.32 26.43 13.15
CA LEU A 93 -2.75 26.24 12.92
C LEU A 93 -3.19 24.99 13.66
N GLY A 94 -3.94 25.17 14.73
CA GLY A 94 -4.65 24.08 15.40
C GLY A 94 -5.78 23.54 14.53
N SER A 95 -6.15 22.28 14.74
CA SER A 95 -7.32 21.70 14.08
C SER A 95 -8.59 22.48 14.45
N PRO A 96 -9.41 22.91 13.47
CA PRO A 96 -10.67 23.58 13.74
C PRO A 96 -11.81 22.61 14.11
N TRP A 97 -11.56 21.30 14.00
CA TRP A 97 -12.56 20.25 14.15
C TRP A 97 -12.66 19.74 15.59
N LYS A 98 -13.84 19.24 15.95
CA LYS A 98 -14.07 18.63 17.26
C LYS A 98 -13.65 17.17 17.26
N PHE A 99 -13.08 16.74 18.37
CA PHE A 99 -12.69 15.36 18.61
C PHE A 99 -13.49 14.78 19.79
N GLN A 100 -13.88 13.52 19.67
CA GLN A 100 -14.58 12.79 20.72
C GLN A 100 -13.98 11.39 20.86
N LYS A 101 -14.03 10.84 22.07
CA LYS A 101 -13.65 9.44 22.32
C LYS A 101 -14.76 8.53 21.83
N HIS A 102 -14.38 7.48 21.10
CA HIS A 102 -15.30 6.49 20.56
C HIS A 102 -14.86 5.09 20.96
N GLY A 103 -15.83 4.17 20.96
CA GLY A 103 -15.62 2.77 21.30
C GLY A 103 -15.18 2.53 22.74
N GLU A 104 -14.89 1.27 23.05
CA GLU A 104 -14.30 0.85 24.32
C GLU A 104 -12.82 1.21 24.40
N CYS A 105 -12.11 1.24 23.27
CA CYS A 105 -10.71 1.63 23.19
C CYS A 105 -10.48 3.12 23.54
N GLY A 106 -11.54 3.95 23.46
CA GLY A 106 -11.51 5.37 23.80
C GLY A 106 -10.66 6.20 22.83
N THR A 107 -10.41 5.71 21.62
CA THR A 107 -9.67 6.43 20.58
C THR A 107 -10.41 7.72 20.21
N GLU A 108 -9.70 8.84 20.24
CA GLU A 108 -10.25 10.14 19.84
C GLU A 108 -10.24 10.29 18.33
N LEU A 109 -11.42 10.48 17.74
CA LEU A 109 -11.59 10.74 16.31
C LEU A 109 -12.30 12.06 16.07
N SER A 110 -12.02 12.66 14.92
CA SER A 110 -12.64 13.89 14.45
C SER A 110 -14.10 13.68 14.07
N GLU A 111 -14.93 14.69 14.25
CA GLU A 111 -16.33 14.73 13.78
C GLU A 111 -16.47 14.52 12.25
N LEU A 112 -15.37 14.64 11.50
CA LEU A 112 -15.30 14.36 10.06
C LEU A 112 -15.34 12.86 9.72
N LEU A 113 -15.17 11.96 10.70
CA LEU A 113 -15.12 10.51 10.49
C LEU A 113 -16.23 9.76 11.24
N PRO A 114 -17.51 10.14 11.10
CA PRO A 114 -18.60 9.59 11.91
C PRO A 114 -18.74 8.07 11.71
N HIS A 115 -18.60 7.58 10.48
CA HIS A 115 -18.73 6.16 10.18
C HIS A 115 -17.50 5.33 10.57
N LEU A 116 -16.31 5.95 10.62
CA LEU A 116 -15.13 5.25 11.13
C LEU A 116 -15.22 5.09 12.65
N ALA A 117 -15.81 6.08 13.34
CA ALA A 117 -16.02 6.05 14.77
C ALA A 117 -16.95 4.90 15.22
N GLU A 118 -17.89 4.46 14.36
CA GLU A 118 -18.76 3.31 14.63
C GLU A 118 -18.00 1.98 14.71
N ILE A 119 -16.82 1.88 14.11
CA ILE A 119 -16.00 0.65 14.03
C ILE A 119 -14.61 0.82 14.65
N VAL A 120 -14.42 1.84 15.50
CA VAL A 120 -13.08 2.21 15.99
C VAL A 120 -12.39 1.11 16.80
N ASP A 121 -13.17 0.23 17.44
CA ASP A 121 -12.64 -0.90 18.21
C ASP A 121 -12.16 -2.06 17.31
N ASP A 122 -12.58 -2.09 16.05
CA ASP A 122 -12.20 -3.10 15.06
C ASP A 122 -11.01 -2.68 14.20
N ILE A 123 -10.47 -1.46 14.42
CA ILE A 123 -9.35 -0.91 13.65
C ILE A 123 -8.16 -0.60 14.56
N CYS A 124 -6.97 -0.72 14.00
CA CYS A 124 -5.74 -0.29 14.66
C CYS A 124 -5.30 1.07 14.10
N VAL A 125 -5.36 2.10 14.94
CA VAL A 125 -4.86 3.44 14.58
C VAL A 125 -3.40 3.57 15.00
N VAL A 126 -2.50 3.75 14.03
CA VAL A 126 -1.07 3.94 14.28
C VAL A 126 -0.71 5.42 14.24
N ARG A 127 -0.52 6.04 15.42
CA ARG A 127 -0.08 7.45 15.56
C ARG A 127 1.43 7.62 15.74
N SER A 128 2.17 6.51 15.85
CA SER A 128 3.61 6.50 16.11
C SER A 128 4.48 6.67 14.86
N MET A 129 3.88 6.73 13.68
CA MET A 129 4.61 6.92 12.42
C MET A 129 5.12 8.37 12.31
N HIS A 130 6.42 8.52 12.15
CA HIS A 130 7.06 9.79 11.84
C HIS A 130 8.18 9.59 10.83
N THR A 131 8.50 10.63 10.05
CA THR A 131 9.62 10.63 9.10
C THR A 131 10.49 11.86 9.34
N GLY A 132 11.71 11.84 8.80
CA GLY A 132 12.64 12.99 8.88
C GLY A 132 12.56 13.95 7.70
N ALA A 133 11.50 13.88 6.88
CA ALA A 133 11.40 14.66 5.65
C ALA A 133 10.00 15.25 5.47
N ASN A 134 9.94 16.47 4.94
CA ASN A 134 8.70 17.23 4.70
C ASN A 134 8.27 17.27 3.21
N GLY A 135 9.02 16.61 2.32
CA GLY A 135 8.71 16.55 0.90
C GLY A 135 7.66 15.49 0.55
N HIS A 136 6.80 15.80 -0.42
CA HIS A 136 5.72 14.91 -0.87
C HIS A 136 6.28 13.59 -1.43
N GLU A 137 7.20 13.67 -2.39
CA GLU A 137 7.83 12.51 -3.06
C GLU A 137 8.56 11.61 -2.05
N VAL A 138 9.30 12.23 -1.13
CA VAL A 138 10.09 11.51 -0.13
C VAL A 138 9.18 10.76 0.85
N SER A 139 8.08 11.37 1.26
CA SER A 139 7.10 10.76 2.18
C SER A 139 6.37 9.58 1.53
N ILE A 140 6.02 9.70 0.25
CA ILE A 140 5.43 8.61 -0.54
C ILE A 140 6.38 7.41 -0.60
N ARG A 141 7.67 7.65 -0.84
CA ARG A 141 8.68 6.58 -0.91
C ARG A 141 8.94 5.93 0.45
N TYR A 142 8.86 6.67 1.55
CA TYR A 142 8.84 6.08 2.89
C TYR A 142 7.69 5.08 3.03
N PHE A 143 6.47 5.51 2.67
CA PHE A 143 5.28 4.70 2.85
C PHE A 143 5.29 3.43 1.99
N HIS A 144 5.67 3.54 0.71
CA HIS A 144 5.63 2.41 -0.21
C HIS A 144 6.89 1.54 -0.21
N GLY A 145 8.08 2.14 -0.08
CA GLY A 145 9.37 1.47 -0.26
C GLY A 145 10.27 1.44 0.98
N GLY A 146 9.86 2.08 2.08
CA GLY A 146 10.51 2.08 3.40
C GLY A 146 11.77 2.95 3.52
N ILE A 147 12.59 3.02 2.47
CA ILE A 147 13.85 3.80 2.45
C ILE A 147 13.80 4.80 1.29
N PRO A 148 13.55 6.10 1.54
CA PRO A 148 13.22 7.03 0.47
C PRO A 148 14.42 7.50 -0.35
N GLY A 149 15.64 7.41 0.21
CA GLY A 149 16.87 7.81 -0.47
C GLY A 149 17.36 6.79 -1.51
N VAL A 150 16.77 5.59 -1.53
CA VAL A 150 17.14 4.52 -2.47
C VAL A 150 16.01 4.39 -3.49
N LEU A 151 16.23 4.94 -4.68
CA LEU A 151 15.26 4.91 -5.78
C LEU A 151 15.19 3.52 -6.41
N GLY A 152 14.05 3.21 -7.03
CA GLY A 152 13.85 1.94 -7.74
C GLY A 152 13.74 0.71 -6.81
N ARG A 153 13.37 0.92 -5.54
CA ARG A 153 13.05 -0.18 -4.63
C ARG A 153 11.68 -0.78 -4.97
N PRO A 154 11.50 -2.09 -4.78
CA PRO A 154 10.18 -2.71 -4.83
C PRO A 154 9.29 -2.18 -3.70
N ASN A 155 8.04 -1.90 -4.03
CA ASN A 155 7.06 -1.42 -3.06
C ASN A 155 6.45 -2.57 -2.26
N LEU A 156 5.74 -2.22 -1.18
CA LEU A 156 5.08 -3.18 -0.29
C LEU A 156 4.26 -4.24 -1.05
N GLY A 157 3.45 -3.83 -2.03
CA GLY A 157 2.68 -4.77 -2.84
C GLY A 157 3.55 -5.80 -3.57
N SER A 158 4.66 -5.37 -4.17
CA SER A 158 5.61 -6.27 -4.85
C SER A 158 6.31 -7.21 -3.87
N TRP A 159 6.67 -6.74 -2.67
CA TRP A 159 7.21 -7.61 -1.60
C TRP A 159 6.21 -8.65 -1.13
N LEU A 160 4.92 -8.27 -0.98
CA LEU A 160 3.87 -9.20 -0.59
C LEU A 160 3.67 -10.29 -1.65
N VAL A 161 3.57 -9.93 -2.92
CA VAL A 161 3.45 -10.92 -4.01
C VAL A 161 4.71 -11.78 -4.12
N TYR A 162 5.90 -11.19 -3.97
CA TYR A 162 7.15 -11.95 -3.93
C TYR A 162 7.18 -12.96 -2.77
N GLY A 163 6.73 -12.57 -1.58
CA GLY A 163 6.77 -13.41 -0.38
C GLY A 163 5.67 -14.46 -0.31
N LEU A 164 4.47 -14.16 -0.80
CA LEU A 164 3.27 -14.98 -0.62
C LEU A 164 2.75 -15.63 -1.92
N GLY A 165 3.15 -15.12 -3.08
CA GLY A 165 2.60 -15.54 -4.36
C GLY A 165 1.20 -14.96 -4.62
N SER A 166 0.42 -15.65 -5.44
CA SER A 166 -0.95 -15.28 -5.83
C SER A 166 -1.83 -16.51 -5.87
N GLU A 167 -3.05 -16.41 -5.33
CA GLU A 167 -4.07 -17.45 -5.47
C GLU A 167 -4.53 -17.62 -6.92
N SER A 168 -4.41 -16.59 -7.75
CA SER A 168 -4.75 -16.62 -9.18
C SER A 168 -3.51 -16.58 -10.06
N GLN A 169 -3.48 -17.45 -11.07
CA GLN A 169 -2.47 -17.43 -12.15
C GLN A 169 -2.99 -16.77 -13.43
N ASN A 170 -4.27 -16.41 -13.47
CA ASN A 170 -4.95 -15.85 -14.65
C ASN A 170 -5.29 -14.36 -14.48
N LEU A 171 -5.08 -13.80 -13.28
CA LEU A 171 -5.32 -12.39 -12.98
C LEU A 171 -4.05 -11.77 -12.36
N PRO A 172 -3.84 -10.45 -12.49
CA PRO A 172 -2.72 -9.77 -11.86
C PRO A 172 -2.74 -9.93 -10.33
N ALA A 173 -1.61 -10.33 -9.76
CA ALA A 173 -1.46 -10.52 -8.31
C ALA A 173 -1.42 -9.20 -7.52
N TYR A 174 -0.94 -8.12 -8.16
CA TYR A 174 -0.90 -6.78 -7.58
C TYR A 174 -1.68 -5.83 -8.48
N MET A 175 -2.92 -5.53 -8.07
CA MET A 175 -3.81 -4.62 -8.79
C MET A 175 -3.74 -3.22 -8.19
N VAL A 176 -3.71 -2.22 -9.07
CA VAL A 176 -3.61 -0.81 -8.70
C VAL A 176 -4.82 -0.07 -9.24
N LEU A 177 -5.60 0.51 -8.35
CA LEU A 177 -6.73 1.37 -8.68
C LEU A 177 -6.29 2.82 -8.54
N THR A 178 -6.17 3.54 -9.65
CA THR A 178 -5.73 4.93 -9.67
C THR A 178 -6.92 5.90 -9.67
N ASP A 179 -6.71 7.09 -9.14
CA ASP A 179 -7.66 8.20 -9.25
C ASP A 179 -7.89 8.56 -10.74
N PRO A 180 -9.15 8.77 -11.19
CA PRO A 180 -9.43 9.17 -12.58
C PRO A 180 -8.84 10.54 -12.98
N GLY A 181 -8.58 11.42 -12.02
CA GLY A 181 -8.03 12.76 -12.20
C GLY A 181 -6.53 12.79 -12.47
N GLY A 182 -5.81 11.68 -12.27
CA GLY A 182 -4.39 11.58 -12.60
C GLY A 182 -3.61 10.63 -11.70
N LEU A 183 -2.35 10.44 -12.03
CA LEU A 183 -1.44 9.67 -11.18
C LEU A 183 -1.07 10.48 -9.93
N PRO A 184 -0.81 9.80 -8.80
CA PRO A 184 -0.24 10.46 -7.62
C PRO A 184 1.14 11.07 -7.93
N VAL A 185 1.63 11.94 -7.04
CA VAL A 185 3.03 12.41 -7.09
C VAL A 185 3.97 11.19 -7.12
N ASP A 186 5.08 11.31 -7.84
CA ASP A 186 6.02 10.22 -8.19
C ASP A 186 5.46 9.21 -9.24
N GLY A 187 4.19 9.33 -9.63
CA GLY A 187 3.62 8.63 -10.78
C GLY A 187 3.62 7.11 -10.60
N VAL A 188 4.06 6.37 -11.63
CA VAL A 188 4.05 4.90 -11.64
C VAL A 188 4.98 4.25 -10.62
N THR A 189 5.91 5.01 -10.02
CA THR A 189 6.82 4.48 -8.99
C THR A 189 6.07 4.05 -7.72
N ASN A 190 4.85 4.56 -7.49
CA ASN A 190 3.99 4.24 -6.34
C ASN A 190 3.56 2.77 -6.29
N TRP A 191 3.76 2.01 -7.37
CA TRP A 191 3.51 0.57 -7.42
C TRP A 191 4.58 -0.19 -8.21
N SER A 192 5.82 0.26 -8.11
CA SER A 192 6.96 -0.35 -8.80
C SER A 192 7.40 -1.66 -8.13
N ASN A 193 7.78 -2.64 -8.96
CA ASN A 193 8.52 -3.82 -8.55
C ASN A 193 10.03 -3.59 -8.38
N GLY A 194 10.53 -2.40 -8.70
CA GLY A 194 11.94 -2.05 -8.57
C GLY A 194 12.84 -3.01 -9.35
N PHE A 195 13.84 -3.57 -8.66
CA PHE A 195 14.78 -4.55 -9.23
C PHE A 195 14.24 -5.98 -9.32
N MET A 196 13.02 -6.26 -8.85
CA MET A 196 12.42 -7.58 -8.98
C MET A 196 11.98 -7.86 -10.43
N PRO A 197 11.72 -9.12 -10.81
CA PRO A 197 11.07 -9.42 -12.08
C PRO A 197 9.74 -8.70 -12.27
N SER A 198 9.36 -8.44 -13.52
CA SER A 198 8.10 -7.76 -13.90
C SER A 198 6.84 -8.49 -13.42
N LEU A 199 6.95 -9.77 -13.08
CA LEU A 199 5.89 -10.58 -12.48
C LEU A 199 5.29 -9.95 -11.20
N PHE A 200 6.07 -9.13 -10.49
CA PHE A 200 5.66 -8.48 -9.24
C PHE A 200 5.24 -7.01 -9.42
N GLN A 201 5.13 -6.54 -10.67
CA GLN A 201 4.76 -5.16 -10.99
C GLN A 201 3.28 -4.91 -10.75
N GLY A 202 2.96 -3.76 -10.14
CA GLY A 202 1.58 -3.32 -10.00
C GLY A 202 0.93 -3.10 -11.37
N THR A 203 -0.22 -3.72 -11.58
CA THR A 203 -1.01 -3.61 -12.80
C THR A 203 -2.15 -2.63 -12.58
N VAL A 204 -2.14 -1.53 -13.34
CA VAL A 204 -3.17 -0.49 -13.23
C VAL A 204 -4.47 -0.97 -13.86
N LEU A 205 -5.55 -0.89 -13.08
CA LEU A 205 -6.92 -1.10 -13.53
C LEU A 205 -7.60 0.25 -13.73
N ARG A 206 -8.11 0.46 -14.94
CA ARG A 206 -8.75 1.72 -15.32
C ARG A 206 -10.22 1.74 -14.89
N PRO A 207 -10.76 2.93 -14.57
CA PRO A 207 -12.18 3.07 -14.24
C PRO A 207 -13.09 2.89 -15.47
N ARG A 208 -12.54 2.95 -16.69
CA ARG A 208 -13.25 2.82 -17.97
C ARG A 208 -12.62 1.74 -18.83
N GLU A 209 -13.42 1.20 -19.74
CA GLU A 209 -12.94 0.18 -20.69
C GLU A 209 -11.95 0.77 -21.73
N PRO A 210 -10.99 -0.03 -22.20
CA PRO A 210 -10.64 -1.36 -21.67
C PRO A 210 -9.98 -1.28 -20.28
N ARG A 211 -10.39 -2.07 -19.29
CA ARG A 211 -9.86 -1.94 -17.91
C ARG A 211 -8.35 -2.12 -17.81
N ILE A 212 -7.82 -3.03 -18.62
CA ILE A 212 -6.38 -3.23 -18.84
C ILE A 212 -6.14 -2.94 -20.32
N LEU A 213 -5.10 -2.16 -20.64
CA LEU A 213 -4.77 -1.87 -22.03
C LEU A 213 -4.41 -3.15 -22.79
N ASN A 214 -4.95 -3.28 -24.01
CA ASN A 214 -4.71 -4.41 -24.91
C ASN A 214 -5.13 -5.79 -24.33
N LEU A 215 -6.09 -5.79 -23.40
CA LEU A 215 -6.69 -7.01 -22.86
C LEU A 215 -8.22 -6.88 -22.91
N ASP A 216 -8.86 -7.78 -23.64
CA ASP A 216 -10.31 -7.91 -23.68
C ASP A 216 -10.79 -8.87 -22.59
N ALA A 217 -11.97 -8.60 -22.03
CA ALA A 217 -12.61 -9.54 -21.13
C ALA A 217 -13.01 -10.81 -21.92
N PRO A 218 -12.90 -12.01 -21.33
CA PRO A 218 -13.41 -13.22 -21.96
C PRO A 218 -14.93 -13.09 -22.23
N ALA A 219 -15.36 -13.61 -23.37
CA ALA A 219 -16.75 -13.60 -23.84
C ALA A 219 -17.67 -14.49 -23.00
#